data_AF-A0A3D0Z2T3-F1
#
_entry.id   AF-A0A3D0Z2T3-F1
#
_cell.length_a   1.000
_cell.length_b   1.000
_cell.length_c   1.000
_cell.angle_alpha   90.00
_cell.angle_beta   90.00
_cell.angle_gamma   90.00
#
_symmetry.space_group_name_H-M   'P 1'
#
loop_
_entity.id
_entity.type
_entity.pdbx_description
1 polymer ?
#
loop_
_entity_poly.entity_id
_entity_poly.type
_entity_poly.pdbx_seq_one_letter_code
_entity_poly.pdbx_strand_id
1 'polypeptide(L)'
;MQPNPSGHHLSDRTITMDCLDSCKNLSHMYHMATEEAADPSLRRTLEHLLTSTLHMSDEVFRTSHRHGWYQVPNAEQGQVGHFLSQHRQVEGGHRVPPQSFAGHDPRWGERVSPDVGGFPHSAAPVFGGPIRAEATSHAGDRPGERRDSPGWDQRSH
;
A
#
# COMPACT_ATOMS: atom_id res chain seq x y z
N MET A 1 -0.69 31.79 -43.49
CA MET A 1 -0.72 31.07 -42.20
C MET A 1 -0.40 29.62 -42.49
N GLN A 2 0.78 29.15 -42.10
CA GLN A 2 1.06 27.71 -42.10
C GLN A 2 0.47 27.11 -40.82
N PRO A 3 -0.19 25.94 -40.86
CA PRO A 3 -0.71 25.28 -39.67
C PRO A 3 0.44 24.82 -38.78
N ASN A 4 0.33 25.08 -37.49
CA ASN A 4 1.32 24.68 -36.48
C ASN A 4 1.33 23.14 -36.36
N PRO A 5 2.45 22.44 -36.64
CA PRO A 5 2.49 20.97 -36.67
C PRO A 5 2.50 20.30 -35.28
N SER A 6 2.34 21.05 -34.19
CA SER A 6 2.50 20.55 -32.82
C SER A 6 1.21 20.01 -32.21
N GLY A 7 0.47 19.16 -32.92
CA GLY A 7 -0.54 18.30 -32.30
C GLY A 7 0.16 17.10 -31.68
N HIS A 8 0.60 17.18 -30.43
CA HIS A 8 1.16 16.02 -29.71
C HIS A 8 0.02 15.01 -29.49
N HIS A 9 -0.21 14.13 -30.46
CA HIS A 9 -1.23 13.10 -30.37
C HIS A 9 -0.69 11.96 -29.51
N LEU A 10 -1.37 11.67 -28.40
CA LEU A 10 -1.06 10.49 -27.60
C LEU A 10 -1.32 9.24 -28.45
N SER A 11 -0.39 8.29 -28.41
CA SER A 11 -0.59 7.02 -29.10
C SER A 11 -1.51 6.11 -28.29
N ASP A 12 -2.35 5.32 -28.96
CA ASP A 12 -3.21 4.33 -28.31
C ASP A 12 -2.40 3.37 -27.43
N ARG A 13 -1.17 3.06 -27.86
CA ARG A 13 -0.21 2.29 -27.05
C ARG A 13 0.12 3.00 -25.73
N THR A 14 0.43 4.29 -25.78
CA THR A 14 0.73 5.08 -24.57
C THR A 14 -0.48 5.12 -23.65
N ILE A 15 -1.66 5.37 -24.21
CA ILE A 15 -2.92 5.44 -23.45
C ILE A 15 -3.20 4.10 -22.77
N THR A 16 -3.14 3.00 -23.51
CA THR A 16 -3.44 1.66 -22.95
C THR A 16 -2.41 1.22 -21.91
N MET A 17 -1.13 1.57 -22.06
CA MET A 17 -0.12 1.32 -21.03
C MET A 17 -0.39 2.11 -19.76
N ASP A 18 -0.69 3.41 -19.89
CA ASP A 18 -1.02 4.27 -18.76
C ASP A 18 -2.28 3.79 -18.03
N CYS A 19 -3.32 3.39 -18.78
CA CYS A 19 -4.51 2.77 -18.21
C CYS A 19 -4.18 1.47 -17.46
N LEU A 20 -3.34 0.61 -18.04
CA LEU A 20 -2.99 -0.67 -17.42
C LEU A 20 -2.21 -0.45 -16.11
N ASP A 21 -1.25 0.47 -16.09
CA ASP A 21 -0.47 0.79 -14.90
C ASP A 21 -1.32 1.48 -13.83
N SER A 22 -2.24 2.36 -14.23
CA SER A 22 -3.24 2.94 -13.32
C SER A 22 -4.12 1.86 -12.68
N CYS A 23 -4.59 0.89 -13.46
CA CYS A 23 -5.38 -0.22 -12.93
C CYS A 23 -4.60 -1.05 -11.91
N LYS A 24 -3.34 -1.40 -12.21
CA LYS A 24 -2.48 -2.15 -11.27
C LYS A 24 -2.29 -1.39 -9.96
N ASN A 25 -2.02 -0.09 -10.05
CA ASN A 25 -1.83 0.74 -8.86
C ASN A 25 -3.11 0.81 -8.02
N LEU A 26 -4.27 1.05 -8.65
CA LEU A 26 -5.56 1.07 -7.95
C LEU A 26 -5.90 -0.29 -7.33
N SER A 27 -5.69 -1.40 -8.04
CA SER A 27 -5.90 -2.74 -7.49
C SER A 27 -5.05 -2.99 -6.25
N HIS A 28 -3.77 -2.57 -6.27
CA HIS A 28 -2.91 -2.69 -5.09
C HIS A 28 -3.43 -1.85 -3.91
N MET A 29 -3.83 -0.60 -4.16
CA MET A 29 -4.38 0.27 -3.11
C MET A 29 -5.68 -0.28 -2.51
N TYR A 30 -6.61 -0.75 -3.35
CA TYR A 30 -7.86 -1.33 -2.87
C TYR A 30 -7.65 -2.62 -2.10
N HIS A 31 -6.69 -3.44 -2.51
CA HIS A 31 -6.34 -4.65 -1.78
C HIS A 31 -5.85 -4.33 -0.36
N MET A 32 -4.86 -3.46 -0.22
CA MET A 32 -4.35 -3.01 1.08
C MET A 32 -5.46 -2.39 1.94
N ALA A 33 -6.27 -1.50 1.36
CA ALA A 33 -7.37 -0.86 2.08
C ALA A 33 -8.43 -1.88 2.55
N THR A 34 -8.68 -2.93 1.76
CA THR A 34 -9.63 -3.99 2.11
C THR A 34 -9.15 -4.76 3.35
N GLU A 35 -7.85 -5.06 3.42
CA GLU A 35 -7.23 -5.76 4.55
C GLU A 35 -7.25 -4.93 5.84
N GLU A 36 -7.12 -3.61 5.72
CA GLU A 36 -7.11 -2.67 6.85
C GLU A 36 -8.53 -2.19 7.27
N ALA A 37 -9.55 -2.40 6.44
CA ALA A 37 -10.90 -1.91 6.70
C ALA A 37 -11.56 -2.63 7.89
N ALA A 38 -11.79 -1.92 9.00
CA ALA A 38 -12.50 -2.44 10.17
C ALA A 38 -14.04 -2.52 9.97
N ASP A 39 -14.61 -1.62 9.17
CA ASP A 39 -16.04 -1.61 8.88
C ASP A 39 -16.41 -2.63 7.78
N PRO A 40 -17.34 -3.58 8.04
CA PRO A 40 -17.70 -4.60 7.05
C PRO A 40 -18.35 -4.05 5.77
N SER A 41 -19.05 -2.92 5.84
CA SER A 41 -19.74 -2.34 4.67
C SER A 41 -18.73 -1.64 3.76
N LEU A 42 -17.78 -0.90 4.34
CA LEU A 42 -16.65 -0.33 3.64
C LEU A 42 -15.80 -1.44 2.99
N ARG A 43 -15.49 -2.51 3.73
CA ARG A 43 -14.72 -3.65 3.19
C ARG A 43 -15.37 -4.23 1.93
N ARG A 44 -16.67 -4.55 1.97
CA ARG A 44 -17.40 -5.06 0.80
C ARG A 44 -17.38 -4.09 -0.38
N THR A 45 -17.44 -2.79 -0.10
CA THR A 45 -17.36 -1.76 -1.15
C THR A 45 -15.98 -1.77 -1.81
N LEU A 46 -14.91 -1.87 -1.02
CA LEU A 46 -13.54 -1.96 -1.52
C LEU A 46 -13.30 -3.26 -2.31
N GLU A 47 -13.82 -4.40 -1.85
CA GLU A 47 -13.79 -5.67 -2.59
C GLU A 47 -14.46 -5.57 -3.96
N HIS A 48 -15.62 -4.89 -4.02
CA HIS A 48 -16.33 -4.67 -5.27
C HIS A 48 -15.55 -3.74 -6.23
N LEU A 49 -14.92 -2.68 -5.72
CA LEU A 49 -14.06 -1.78 -6.49
C LEU A 49 -12.81 -2.49 -6.99
N LEU A 50 -12.18 -3.31 -6.16
CA LEU A 50 -11.04 -4.15 -6.52
C LEU A 50 -11.42 -5.09 -7.67
N THR A 51 -12.53 -5.82 -7.53
CA THR A 51 -13.02 -6.73 -8.57
C THR A 51 -13.29 -6.01 -9.88
N SER A 52 -13.94 -4.85 -9.82
CA SER A 52 -14.23 -4.02 -11.01
C SER A 52 -12.94 -3.53 -11.69
N THR A 53 -11.94 -3.14 -10.89
CA THR A 53 -10.64 -2.67 -11.41
C THR A 53 -9.86 -3.82 -12.05
N LEU A 54 -9.93 -5.03 -11.48
CA LEU A 54 -9.32 -6.23 -12.08
C LEU A 54 -9.94 -6.56 -13.44
N HIS A 55 -11.26 -6.48 -13.58
CA HIS A 55 -11.92 -6.67 -14.88
C HIS A 55 -11.47 -5.63 -15.91
N MET A 56 -11.42 -4.36 -15.54
CA MET A 56 -10.91 -3.29 -16.42
C MET A 56 -9.46 -3.56 -16.83
N SER A 57 -8.63 -4.02 -15.89
CA SER A 57 -7.23 -4.37 -16.17
C SER A 57 -7.11 -5.51 -17.19
N ASP A 58 -7.98 -6.52 -17.15
CA ASP A 58 -8.02 -7.62 -18.12
C ASP A 58 -8.39 -7.12 -19.52
N GLU A 59 -9.41 -6.26 -19.63
CA GLU A 59 -9.84 -5.70 -20.92
C GLU A 59 -8.73 -4.86 -21.59
N VAL A 60 -8.06 -4.01 -20.80
CA VAL A 60 -6.93 -3.20 -21.27
C VAL A 60 -5.76 -4.11 -21.64
N PHE A 61 -5.41 -5.09 -20.80
CA PHE A 61 -4.36 -6.06 -21.07
C PHE A 61 -4.60 -6.80 -22.39
N ARG A 62 -5.80 -7.35 -22.59
CA ARG A 62 -6.17 -8.07 -23.81
C ARG A 62 -6.11 -7.18 -25.04
N THR A 63 -6.48 -5.91 -24.92
CA THR A 63 -6.37 -4.94 -26.01
C THR A 63 -4.91 -4.69 -26.37
N SER A 64 -4.07 -4.36 -25.38
CA SER A 64 -2.62 -4.18 -25.58
C SER A 64 -1.94 -5.45 -26.12
N HIS A 65 -2.40 -6.62 -25.69
CA HIS A 65 -1.87 -7.90 -26.13
C HIS A 65 -2.22 -8.20 -27.59
N ARG A 66 -3.49 -8.01 -27.99
CA ARG A 66 -3.95 -8.20 -29.39
C ARG A 66 -3.21 -7.31 -30.38
N HIS A 67 -2.87 -6.09 -29.99
CA HIS A 67 -2.10 -5.17 -30.84
C HIS A 67 -0.58 -5.40 -30.80
N GLY A 68 -0.10 -6.37 -30.01
CA GLY A 68 1.32 -6.65 -29.88
C GLY A 68 2.09 -5.63 -29.03
N TRP A 69 1.41 -4.71 -28.35
CA TRP A 69 2.04 -3.64 -27.58
C TRP A 69 2.56 -4.10 -26.24
N TYR A 70 1.90 -5.10 -25.63
CA TYR A 70 2.26 -5.69 -24.35
C TYR A 70 2.27 -7.21 -24.46
N GLN A 71 3.42 -7.83 -24.21
CA GLN A 71 3.62 -9.27 -24.27
C GLN A 71 4.13 -9.75 -22.93
N VAL A 72 3.43 -10.73 -22.35
CA VAL A 72 3.84 -11.38 -21.11
C VAL A 72 4.39 -12.76 -21.48
N PRO A 73 5.63 -13.09 -21.07
CA PRO A 73 6.16 -14.43 -21.28
C PRO A 73 5.24 -15.46 -20.61
N ASN A 74 4.94 -16.55 -21.32
CA ASN A 74 4.22 -17.67 -20.72
C ASN A 74 5.07 -18.23 -19.58
N ALA A 75 4.42 -18.60 -18.47
CA ALA A 75 5.10 -19.30 -17.39
C ALA A 75 5.63 -20.65 -17.89
N GLU A 76 6.90 -20.93 -17.62
CA GLU A 76 7.50 -22.23 -17.93
C GLU A 76 6.85 -23.30 -17.03
N GLN A 77 6.30 -24.37 -17.64
CA GLN A 77 5.55 -25.38 -16.89
C GLN A 77 6.36 -26.04 -15.76
N GLY A 78 7.67 -26.19 -15.95
CA GLY A 78 8.57 -26.68 -14.90
C GLY A 78 8.61 -25.80 -13.65
N GLN A 79 8.61 -24.47 -13.84
CA GLN A 79 8.61 -23.51 -12.73
C GLN A 79 7.28 -23.52 -11.97
N VAL A 80 6.16 -23.66 -12.69
CA VAL A 80 4.83 -23.79 -12.07
C VAL A 80 4.75 -25.06 -11.21
N GLY A 81 5.24 -26.20 -11.71
CA GLY A 81 5.25 -27.46 -10.96
C GLY A 81 6.10 -27.41 -9.69
N HIS A 82 7.26 -26.75 -9.75
CA HIS A 82 8.11 -26.54 -8.59
C HIS A 82 7.41 -25.66 -7.53
N PHE A 83 6.80 -24.55 -7.94
CA PHE A 83 6.06 -23.65 -7.05
C PHE A 83 4.89 -24.36 -6.34
N LEU A 84 4.08 -25.14 -7.08
CA LEU A 84 2.97 -25.91 -6.52
C LEU A 84 3.44 -26.95 -5.49
N SER A 85 4.58 -27.58 -5.74
CA SER A 85 5.17 -28.56 -4.83
C SER A 85 5.64 -27.92 -3.52
N GLN A 86 6.23 -26.72 -3.61
CA GLN A 86 6.66 -25.94 -2.44
C GLN A 86 5.46 -25.50 -1.57
N HIS A 87 4.39 -24.97 -2.17
CA HIS A 87 3.21 -24.53 -1.42
C HIS A 87 2.51 -25.70 -0.71
N ARG A 88 2.39 -26.86 -1.37
CA ARG A 88 1.81 -28.07 -0.77
C ARG A 88 2.63 -28.58 0.43
N GLN A 89 3.95 -28.43 0.40
CA GLN A 89 4.80 -28.83 1.53
C GLN A 89 4.57 -27.94 2.77
N VAL A 90 4.25 -26.66 2.60
CA VAL A 90 3.88 -25.76 3.70
C VAL A 90 2.55 -26.16 4.34
N GLU A 91 1.56 -26.53 3.53
CA GLU A 91 0.24 -27.00 4.00
C GLU A 91 0.33 -28.33 4.78
N GLY A 92 1.25 -29.21 4.41
CA GLY A 92 1.49 -30.47 5.12
C GLY A 92 2.37 -30.35 6.38
N GLY A 93 3.20 -29.30 6.48
CA GLY A 93 4.21 -29.14 7.52
C GLY A 93 3.77 -28.33 8.75
N HIS A 94 2.69 -27.55 8.65
CA HIS A 94 2.15 -26.72 9.75
C HIS A 94 0.86 -27.29 10.32
N ARG A 95 0.88 -28.56 10.73
CA ARG A 95 -0.16 -29.07 11.64
C ARG A 95 0.16 -28.54 13.03
N VAL A 96 -0.38 -27.37 13.40
CA VAL A 96 -0.41 -26.93 14.80
C VAL A 96 -1.05 -28.08 15.58
N PRO A 97 -0.31 -28.76 16.49
CA PRO A 97 -0.92 -29.81 17.28
C PRO A 97 -2.09 -29.18 18.03
N PRO A 98 -3.23 -29.87 18.19
CA PRO A 98 -4.30 -29.36 19.04
C PRO A 98 -3.70 -29.15 20.41
N GLN A 99 -3.45 -27.89 20.78
CA GLN A 99 -3.17 -27.56 22.16
C GLN A 99 -4.45 -27.92 22.90
N SER A 100 -4.37 -28.95 23.72
CA SER A 100 -5.41 -29.34 24.64
C SER A 100 -5.70 -28.13 25.53
N PHE A 101 -6.73 -27.35 25.20
CA PHE A 101 -7.34 -26.39 26.11
C PHE A 101 -8.09 -27.15 27.19
N ALA A 102 -7.34 -27.91 28.01
CA ALA A 102 -7.83 -28.49 29.24
C ALA A 102 -7.62 -27.43 30.32
N GLY A 103 -8.60 -26.55 30.49
CA GLY A 103 -8.54 -25.49 31.49
C GLY A 103 -9.59 -24.43 31.24
N HIS A 104 -10.82 -24.73 31.65
CA HIS A 104 -11.88 -23.74 31.80
C HIS A 104 -11.48 -22.86 32.99
N ASP A 105 -11.04 -21.62 32.74
CA ASP A 105 -10.81 -20.62 33.80
C ASP A 105 -11.67 -19.37 33.53
N PRO A 106 -12.76 -19.14 34.27
CA PRO A 106 -13.72 -18.07 33.98
C PRO A 106 -13.32 -16.75 34.67
N ARG A 107 -12.11 -16.26 34.43
CA ARG A 107 -11.58 -15.11 35.20
C ARG A 107 -10.72 -14.12 34.42
N TRP A 108 -11.05 -13.86 33.15
CA TRP A 108 -10.53 -12.67 32.47
C TRP A 108 -11.28 -11.42 32.94
N GLY A 109 -10.76 -10.87 34.03
CA GLY A 109 -11.20 -9.61 34.62
C GLY A 109 -10.24 -9.14 35.71
N GLU A 110 -8.93 -9.37 35.59
CA GLU A 110 -7.97 -8.73 36.49
C GLU A 110 -6.62 -8.56 35.79
N ARG A 111 -6.13 -7.31 35.78
CA ARG A 111 -4.84 -6.92 35.24
C ARG A 111 -3.76 -7.33 36.25
N VAL A 112 -2.80 -8.15 35.83
CA VAL A 112 -1.56 -8.32 36.60
C VAL A 112 -0.37 -7.98 35.70
N SER A 113 0.28 -6.86 36.04
CA SER A 113 1.55 -6.44 35.47
C SER A 113 2.66 -7.46 35.79
N PRO A 114 3.72 -7.54 34.96
CA PRO A 114 4.77 -8.56 35.10
C PRO A 114 5.89 -8.07 36.02
N ASP A 115 6.49 -8.97 36.81
CA ASP A 115 7.87 -8.80 37.24
C ASP A 115 8.62 -10.14 37.42
N VAL A 116 9.70 -10.23 36.65
CA VAL A 116 10.92 -11.07 36.66
C VAL A 116 10.83 -12.61 36.67
N GLY A 117 11.46 -13.23 35.65
CA GLY A 117 12.03 -14.58 35.85
C GLY A 117 12.53 -15.41 34.65
N GLY A 118 13.24 -14.84 33.66
CA GLY A 118 14.30 -15.56 32.92
C GLY A 118 13.94 -16.37 31.67
N PHE A 119 14.14 -15.77 30.48
CA PHE A 119 14.39 -16.47 29.22
C PHE A 119 15.91 -16.47 28.91
N PRO A 120 16.51 -17.57 28.42
CA PRO A 120 17.84 -17.52 27.83
C PRO A 120 17.84 -16.80 26.47
N HIS A 121 18.82 -15.90 26.30
CA HIS A 121 19.07 -15.08 25.11
C HIS A 121 19.77 -15.85 23.97
N SER A 122 19.25 -15.74 22.74
CA SER A 122 20.03 -15.35 21.54
C SER A 122 19.08 -14.87 20.43
N ALA A 123 18.91 -13.56 20.30
CA ALA A 123 19.38 -12.73 19.18
C ALA A 123 18.42 -12.66 17.96
N ALA A 124 17.46 -11.74 18.04
CA ALA A 124 16.86 -11.07 16.89
C ALA A 124 17.65 -9.78 16.59
N PRO A 125 17.83 -9.38 15.32
CA PRO A 125 18.49 -8.12 14.95
C PRO A 125 17.65 -6.89 15.35
N VAL A 126 18.37 -5.90 15.89
CA VAL A 126 17.88 -4.65 16.49
C VAL A 126 17.39 -3.66 15.44
N PHE A 127 16.21 -3.09 15.68
CA PHE A 127 15.74 -1.87 15.04
C PHE A 127 16.05 -0.67 15.96
N GLY A 128 16.69 0.37 15.42
CA GLY A 128 16.58 1.76 15.90
C GLY A 128 17.68 2.28 16.84
N GLY A 129 18.52 3.19 16.34
CA GLY A 129 19.23 4.19 17.14
C GLY A 129 18.59 5.59 16.95
N PRO A 130 18.68 6.50 17.93
CA PRO A 130 17.98 7.79 17.92
C PRO A 130 18.68 8.85 17.06
N ILE A 131 17.93 9.54 16.18
CA ILE A 131 18.38 10.80 15.58
C ILE A 131 18.04 11.94 16.53
N ARG A 132 19.09 12.46 17.17
CA ARG A 132 19.12 13.66 18.00
C ARG A 132 18.86 14.88 17.11
N ALA A 133 17.76 15.57 17.34
CA ALA A 133 17.50 16.88 16.76
C ALA A 133 18.41 17.92 17.44
N GLU A 134 19.45 18.37 16.75
CA GLU A 134 20.21 19.56 17.15
C GLU A 134 19.54 20.80 16.55
N ALA A 135 18.82 21.53 17.39
CA ALA A 135 18.41 22.89 17.13
C ALA A 135 19.64 23.81 17.33
N THR A 136 20.25 24.25 16.23
CA THR A 136 21.16 25.40 16.26
C THR A 136 20.36 26.69 16.23
N SER A 137 20.11 27.26 17.41
CA SER A 137 19.78 28.68 17.56
C SER A 137 21.06 29.51 17.53
N HIS A 138 21.17 30.45 16.59
CA HIS A 138 22.11 31.58 16.68
C HIS A 138 21.30 32.84 17.00
N ALA A 139 21.73 33.55 18.04
CA ALA A 139 21.10 34.74 18.60
C ALA A 139 21.75 36.03 18.09
N GLY A 140 20.95 37.12 18.09
CA GLY A 140 21.34 38.52 17.84
C GLY A 140 20.88 38.99 16.46
N ASP A 141 20.12 40.08 16.25
CA ASP A 141 19.99 41.31 17.02
C ASP A 141 18.70 42.06 16.61
N ARG A 142 18.12 42.90 17.48
CA ARG A 142 17.00 43.85 17.19
C ARG A 142 17.61 45.20 16.67
N PRO A 143 16.89 46.29 16.29
CA PRO A 143 15.44 46.60 16.39
C PRO A 143 14.81 47.34 15.17
N GLY A 144 13.47 47.38 15.15
CA GLY A 144 12.68 48.56 14.74
C GLY A 144 12.35 48.74 13.26
N GLU A 145 11.07 48.55 12.90
CA GLU A 145 10.26 49.65 12.36
C GLU A 145 8.78 49.25 12.28
N ARG A 146 7.93 50.17 12.76
CA ARG A 146 6.48 50.17 12.58
C ARG A 146 6.16 50.75 11.19
N ARG A 147 4.91 50.50 10.78
CA ARG A 147 4.06 51.17 9.75
C ARG A 147 3.71 50.20 8.62
N ASP A 148 2.51 50.13 8.07
CA ASP A 148 1.16 50.63 8.35
C ASP A 148 0.26 49.75 7.45
N SER A 149 -0.95 49.37 7.91
CA SER A 149 -2.01 48.81 7.04
C SER A 149 -2.45 49.86 5.99
N PRO A 150 -3.06 49.50 4.84
CA PRO A 150 -4.47 49.05 4.76
C PRO A 150 -4.70 47.92 3.73
N GLY A 151 -5.70 47.04 3.81
CA GLY A 151 -7.14 47.34 3.96
C GLY A 151 -7.77 47.48 2.58
N TRP A 152 -8.26 46.38 2.00
CA TRP A 152 -9.25 46.40 0.91
C TRP A 152 -10.30 45.32 1.17
N ASP A 153 -11.43 45.80 1.69
CA ASP A 153 -12.68 45.09 1.81
C ASP A 153 -13.54 45.37 0.55
N GLN A 154 -14.20 44.31 0.10
CA GLN A 154 -15.39 44.18 -0.77
C GLN A 154 -15.90 45.34 -1.64
N ARG A 155 -16.30 45.00 -2.88
CA ARG A 155 -17.68 45.30 -3.31
C ARG A 155 -18.20 44.46 -4.48
N SER A 156 -19.43 44.03 -4.29
CA SER A 156 -20.39 43.41 -5.20
C SER A 156 -20.68 44.23 -6.46
N HIS A 157 -21.10 43.54 -7.51
CA HIS A 157 -22.26 43.88 -8.33
C HIS A 157 -22.86 42.61 -8.93
#